data_AF-A0A7X8KDJ9-F1
#
_entry.id   AF-A0A7X8KDJ9-F1
#
_cell.length_a   1.000
_cell.length_b   1.000
_cell.length_c   1.000
_cell.angle_alpha   90.00
_cell.angle_beta   90.00
_cell.angle_gamma   90.00
#
_symmetry.space_group_name_H-M   'P 1'
#
loop_
_entity.id
_entity.type
_entity.pdbx_description
1 polymer ?
#
loop_
_entity_poly.entity_id
_entity_poly.type
_entity_poly.pdbx_seq_one_letter_code
_entity_poly.pdbx_strand_id
1 'polypeptide(L)'
;MAKKFLKKISLIGACIIVLSISFSCKKDKKDDRGSGTTTVVDEKWITAYKNVTLGSQGNPNYGPFFKPQTGEVLKLGETAGIEEFVGMVFFRSAGDYTYFTFPADAEAADAYPHPTNPIFVDNPNGLNYWPQPKMVNGMITNPSPDISMVTFNELATSLDAAKFDQTFRNSNLSGGKPQEFLAYKVSYELNPDAGQVYLAQFNKSVRAIILVKNVVSAEKGSITFDILIESRKSYEKLDLTKNIQPKKVD
;
A
#
# COMPACT_ATOMS: atom_id res chain seq x y z
N MET A 1 50.44 4.90 29.70
CA MET A 1 51.17 3.95 28.84
C MET A 1 50.46 3.93 27.48
N ALA A 2 51.04 4.58 26.48
CA ALA A 2 50.42 4.86 25.18
C ALA A 2 50.88 3.86 24.12
N LYS A 3 49.97 3.29 23.31
CA LYS A 3 50.20 2.67 21.99
C LYS A 3 48.87 2.75 21.22
N LYS A 4 48.58 3.84 20.49
CA LYS A 4 48.79 4.01 19.03
C LYS A 4 48.74 2.71 18.22
N PHE A 5 47.67 2.53 17.44
CA PHE A 5 47.74 1.86 16.14
C PHE A 5 46.92 2.66 15.12
N LEU A 6 47.61 3.09 14.07
CA LEU A 6 47.12 3.83 12.91
C LEU A 6 47.11 2.90 11.68
N LYS A 7 46.27 3.28 10.71
CA LYS A 7 46.41 3.13 9.24
C LYS A 7 46.02 1.80 8.56
N LYS A 8 44.96 1.87 7.74
CA LYS A 8 44.98 2.07 6.27
C LYS A 8 43.53 2.04 5.75
N ILE A 9 42.91 3.17 5.38
CA ILE A 9 42.75 3.70 4.01
C ILE A 9 42.60 2.62 2.93
N SER A 10 41.38 2.51 2.38
CA SER A 10 41.17 2.28 0.94
C SER A 10 40.08 3.24 0.47
N LEU A 11 40.48 4.10 -0.47
CA LEU A 11 39.70 5.14 -1.10
C LEU A 11 39.30 4.61 -2.48
N ILE A 12 38.02 4.34 -2.70
CA ILE A 12 37.43 4.11 -4.03
C ILE A 12 36.13 4.92 -3.97
N GLY A 13 35.95 6.05 -4.65
CA GLY A 13 36.40 6.37 -5.99
C GLY A 13 35.33 5.94 -7.00
N ALA A 14 34.13 6.52 -6.91
CA ALA A 14 33.09 6.35 -7.92
C ALA A 14 32.54 7.73 -8.33
N CYS A 15 32.89 8.12 -9.56
CA CYS A 15 32.44 9.30 -10.27
C CYS A 15 30.90 9.33 -10.39
N ILE A 16 30.27 10.36 -9.83
CA ILE A 16 28.92 10.75 -10.24
C ILE A 16 29.06 11.66 -11.45
N ILE A 17 28.75 11.13 -12.63
CA ILE A 17 28.56 11.91 -13.85
C ILE A 17 27.20 12.59 -13.75
N VAL A 18 27.21 13.91 -13.52
CA VAL A 18 26.02 14.76 -13.67
C VAL A 18 25.84 15.05 -15.15
N LEU A 19 24.89 14.36 -15.79
CA LEU A 19 24.43 14.69 -17.13
C LEU A 19 23.32 15.75 -17.03
N SER A 20 23.72 17.02 -16.99
CA SER A 20 22.83 18.16 -17.19
C SER A 20 22.57 18.31 -18.69
N ILE A 21 21.46 17.74 -19.17
CA ILE A 21 20.97 18.05 -20.53
C ILE A 21 20.24 19.39 -20.45
N SER A 22 20.95 20.47 -20.75
CA SER A 22 20.38 21.78 -21.01
C SER A 22 19.75 21.78 -22.40
N PHE A 23 18.44 21.58 -22.49
CA PHE A 23 17.69 21.92 -23.70
C PHE A 23 17.54 23.45 -23.77
N SER A 24 18.47 24.06 -24.51
CA SER A 24 18.32 25.41 -25.04
C SER A 24 17.39 25.33 -26.26
N CYS A 25 16.10 25.59 -26.05
CA CYS A 25 15.19 25.84 -27.17
C CYS A 25 15.16 27.34 -27.48
N LYS A 26 15.70 27.66 -28.66
CA LYS A 26 15.57 28.94 -29.35
C LYS A 26 14.12 29.42 -29.35
N LYS A 27 13.94 30.69 -29.01
CA LYS A 27 12.75 31.47 -29.41
C LYS A 27 12.83 31.69 -30.92
N ASP A 28 11.89 31.12 -31.66
CA ASP A 28 11.51 31.65 -32.96
C ASP A 28 9.99 31.49 -33.18
N LYS A 29 9.39 32.65 -33.45
CA LYS A 29 8.19 32.99 -34.22
C LYS A 29 6.87 32.21 -34.01
N LYS A 30 5.85 33.01 -33.69
CA LYS A 30 4.41 32.76 -33.85
C LYS A 30 4.10 32.08 -35.19
N ASP A 31 3.43 30.95 -35.11
CA ASP A 31 2.44 30.52 -36.09
C ASP A 31 1.23 29.93 -35.35
N ASP A 32 0.09 30.60 -35.50
CA ASP A 32 -1.23 30.18 -35.06
C ASP A 32 -1.65 28.92 -35.83
N ARG A 33 -1.45 27.74 -35.23
CA ARG A 33 -2.25 26.54 -35.53
C ARG A 33 -2.55 25.83 -34.23
N GLY A 34 -3.84 25.81 -33.88
CA GLY A 34 -4.38 25.14 -32.71
C GLY A 34 -3.98 23.67 -32.68
N SER A 35 -2.90 23.37 -31.96
CA SER A 35 -2.58 22.03 -31.50
C SER A 35 -3.36 21.81 -30.22
N GLY A 36 -4.64 21.47 -30.37
CA GLY A 36 -5.40 20.85 -29.30
C GLY A 36 -4.79 19.49 -29.00
N THR A 37 -3.73 19.44 -28.19
CA THR A 37 -3.33 18.22 -27.49
C THR A 37 -4.53 17.81 -26.65
N THR A 38 -5.34 16.90 -27.18
CA THR A 38 -6.37 16.21 -26.41
C THR A 38 -5.59 15.40 -25.37
N THR A 39 -5.48 15.94 -24.17
CA THR A 39 -4.91 15.21 -23.04
C THR A 39 -5.79 13.99 -22.87
N VAL A 40 -5.29 12.81 -23.25
CA VAL A 40 -5.99 11.55 -23.00
C VAL A 40 -6.09 11.43 -21.48
N VAL A 41 -7.27 11.70 -20.95
CA VAL A 41 -7.54 11.52 -19.52
C VAL A 41 -7.51 10.02 -19.28
N ASP A 42 -6.54 9.56 -18.50
CA ASP A 42 -6.49 8.16 -18.08
C ASP A 42 -7.78 7.80 -17.35
N GLU A 43 -8.44 6.73 -17.81
CA GLU A 43 -9.70 6.29 -17.24
C GLU A 43 -9.45 5.68 -15.85
N LYS A 44 -10.26 6.09 -14.88
CA LYS A 44 -10.17 5.69 -13.47
C LYS A 44 -11.52 5.24 -12.95
N TRP A 45 -11.53 4.26 -12.06
CA TRP A 45 -12.73 3.82 -11.36
C TRP A 45 -12.41 3.46 -9.90
N ILE A 46 -13.42 3.56 -9.05
CA ILE A 46 -13.33 3.21 -7.63
C ILE A 46 -14.13 1.94 -7.37
N THR A 47 -13.50 0.97 -6.72
CA THR A 47 -14.19 -0.22 -6.20
C THR A 47 -14.25 -0.13 -4.69
N ALA A 48 -15.43 -0.39 -4.13
CA ALA A 48 -15.65 -0.43 -2.70
C ALA A 48 -15.87 -1.87 -2.22
N TYR A 49 -15.09 -2.31 -1.24
CA TYR A 49 -15.34 -3.53 -0.49
C TYR A 49 -15.76 -3.15 0.93
N LYS A 50 -16.88 -3.71 1.39
CA LYS A 50 -17.47 -3.39 2.70
C LYS A 50 -17.43 -4.61 3.62
N ASN A 51 -17.23 -4.37 4.92
CA ASN A 51 -17.20 -5.37 5.98
C ASN A 51 -16.16 -6.48 5.75
N VAL A 52 -15.03 -6.17 5.11
CA VAL A 52 -13.93 -7.10 4.97
C VAL A 52 -13.39 -7.41 6.36
N THR A 53 -13.31 -8.68 6.73
CA THR A 53 -12.85 -9.09 8.05
C THR A 53 -11.67 -10.05 7.93
N LEU A 54 -10.51 -9.63 8.43
CA LEU A 54 -9.30 -10.44 8.51
C LEU A 54 -9.13 -10.98 9.93
N GLY A 55 -8.64 -12.21 10.06
CA GLY A 55 -8.33 -12.85 11.32
C GLY A 55 -6.83 -12.99 11.54
N SER A 56 -6.34 -12.83 12.77
CA SER A 56 -4.93 -13.13 13.09
C SER A 56 -4.67 -14.65 13.00
N GLN A 57 -3.41 -15.04 13.21
CA GLN A 57 -3.04 -16.45 13.26
C GLN A 57 -3.93 -17.25 14.23
N GLY A 58 -4.42 -18.41 13.75
CA GLY A 58 -5.27 -19.30 14.54
C GLY A 58 -6.73 -18.84 14.69
N ASN A 59 -7.15 -17.73 14.08
CA ASN A 59 -8.56 -17.38 13.98
C ASN A 59 -9.31 -18.44 13.13
N PRO A 60 -10.38 -19.05 13.65
CA PRO A 60 -11.06 -20.15 12.96
C PRO A 60 -11.94 -19.68 11.79
N ASN A 61 -12.41 -18.43 11.85
CA ASN A 61 -13.48 -17.92 10.99
C ASN A 61 -12.92 -17.17 9.78
N TYR A 62 -11.81 -16.45 9.97
CA TYR A 62 -11.28 -15.52 8.97
C TYR A 62 -9.80 -15.80 8.71
N GLY A 63 -9.39 -15.63 7.46
CA GLY A 63 -7.99 -15.69 7.07
C GLY A 63 -7.26 -14.35 7.32
N PRO A 64 -5.92 -14.37 7.38
CA PRO A 64 -5.15 -13.15 7.67
C PRO A 64 -4.94 -12.27 6.45
N PHE A 65 -5.24 -12.74 5.24
CA PHE A 65 -4.86 -12.08 4.00
C PHE A 65 -6.05 -11.47 3.26
N PHE A 66 -5.80 -10.33 2.62
CA PHE A 66 -6.76 -9.65 1.76
C PHE A 66 -6.26 -9.62 0.31
N LYS A 67 -7.15 -9.96 -0.63
CA LYS A 67 -6.92 -9.90 -2.07
C LYS A 67 -7.62 -8.67 -2.67
N PRO A 68 -6.90 -7.56 -2.93
CA PRO A 68 -7.54 -6.29 -3.27
C PRO A 68 -8.22 -6.29 -4.63
N GLN A 69 -7.83 -7.20 -5.54
CA GLN A 69 -8.47 -7.30 -6.85
C GLN A 69 -9.93 -7.81 -6.78
N THR A 70 -10.26 -8.63 -5.79
CA THR A 70 -11.58 -9.29 -5.68
C THR A 70 -12.32 -8.97 -4.38
N GLY A 71 -11.62 -8.43 -3.37
CA GLY A 71 -12.18 -8.22 -2.04
C GLY A 71 -12.18 -9.48 -1.17
N GLU A 72 -11.59 -10.58 -1.65
CA GLU A 72 -11.59 -11.87 -0.96
C GLU A 72 -10.66 -11.85 0.26
N VAL A 73 -11.06 -12.60 1.29
CA VAL A 73 -10.24 -12.92 2.46
C VAL A 73 -9.71 -14.33 2.31
N LEU A 74 -8.40 -14.49 2.45
CA LEU A 74 -7.70 -15.76 2.21
C LEU A 74 -7.07 -16.29 3.49
N LYS A 75 -7.24 -17.58 3.75
CA LYS A 75 -6.48 -18.35 4.73
C LYS A 75 -5.10 -18.66 4.18
N LEU A 76 -4.18 -19.02 5.07
CA LEU A 76 -2.79 -19.30 4.74
C LEU A 76 -2.63 -20.33 3.61
N GLY A 77 -3.30 -21.48 3.71
CA GLY A 77 -3.25 -22.54 2.70
C GLY A 77 -3.92 -22.21 1.35
N GLU A 78 -4.60 -21.07 1.24
CA GLU A 78 -5.28 -20.63 0.01
C GLU A 78 -4.42 -19.67 -0.82
N THR A 79 -3.24 -19.27 -0.32
CA THR A 79 -2.37 -18.28 -0.97
C THR A 79 -1.40 -18.87 -1.99
N ALA A 80 -1.20 -20.19 -1.96
CA ALA A 80 -0.26 -20.88 -2.83
C ALA A 80 -0.56 -20.65 -4.32
N GLY A 81 0.41 -20.11 -5.06
CA GLY A 81 0.30 -19.82 -6.48
C GLY A 81 -0.43 -18.53 -6.83
N ILE A 82 -0.93 -17.79 -5.83
CA ILE A 82 -1.62 -16.50 -6.01
C ILE A 82 -1.00 -15.39 -5.14
N GLU A 83 0.26 -15.54 -4.74
CA GLU A 83 0.95 -14.63 -3.81
C GLU A 83 0.91 -13.18 -4.30
N GLU A 84 1.09 -12.97 -5.61
CA GLU A 84 1.06 -11.66 -6.27
C GLU A 84 -0.31 -10.95 -6.27
N PHE A 85 -1.38 -11.65 -5.86
CA PHE A 85 -2.71 -11.08 -5.70
C PHE A 85 -3.00 -10.65 -4.26
N VAL A 86 -2.16 -11.04 -3.29
CA VAL A 86 -2.36 -10.74 -1.86
C VAL A 86 -1.77 -9.37 -1.55
N GLY A 87 -2.62 -8.43 -1.12
CA GLY A 87 -2.22 -7.04 -0.92
C GLY A 87 -2.12 -6.60 0.53
N MET A 88 -2.84 -7.21 1.47
CA MET A 88 -2.71 -6.87 2.89
C MET A 88 -2.69 -8.13 3.75
N VAL A 89 -2.12 -7.99 4.94
CA VAL A 89 -2.09 -9.01 5.98
C VAL A 89 -2.41 -8.38 7.34
N PHE A 90 -3.17 -9.11 8.14
CA PHE A 90 -3.41 -8.82 9.55
C PHE A 90 -2.88 -9.95 10.42
N PHE A 91 -2.06 -9.63 11.42
CA PHE A 91 -1.54 -10.61 12.36
C PHE A 91 -1.29 -9.99 13.73
N ARG A 92 -1.07 -10.84 14.72
CA ARG A 92 -0.69 -10.42 16.08
C ARG A 92 0.73 -10.87 16.39
N SER A 93 1.52 -9.99 17.00
CA SER A 93 2.86 -10.26 17.50
C SER A 93 2.85 -10.58 19.01
N ALA A 94 4.03 -10.86 19.56
CA ALA A 94 4.26 -10.97 20.98
C ALA A 94 4.00 -9.61 21.67
N GLY A 95 3.48 -9.62 22.90
CA GLY A 95 3.18 -8.39 23.64
C GLY A 95 1.87 -7.71 23.22
N ASP A 96 0.93 -8.48 22.68
CA ASP A 96 -0.44 -8.07 22.35
C ASP A 96 -0.59 -7.06 21.21
N TYR A 97 0.49 -6.79 20.49
CA TYR A 97 0.50 -5.93 19.31
C TYR A 97 -0.21 -6.59 18.13
N THR A 98 -1.03 -5.82 17.44
CA THR A 98 -1.64 -6.22 16.16
C THR A 98 -1.09 -5.36 15.04
N TYR A 99 -0.84 -5.99 13.90
CA TYR A 99 -0.26 -5.36 12.74
C TYR A 99 -1.22 -5.45 11.57
N PHE A 100 -1.42 -4.33 10.92
CA PHE A 100 -2.14 -4.24 9.65
C PHE A 100 -1.19 -3.65 8.60
N THR A 101 -0.76 -4.48 7.65
CA THR A 101 0.40 -4.23 6.79
C THR A 101 0.28 -4.97 5.46
N PHE A 102 1.37 -5.03 4.70
CA PHE A 102 1.50 -5.66 3.39
C PHE A 102 2.41 -6.90 3.50
N PRO A 103 2.23 -7.94 2.69
CA PRO A 103 3.04 -9.15 2.76
C PRO A 103 4.55 -8.91 2.75
N ALA A 104 5.06 -8.07 1.85
CA ALA A 104 6.50 -7.79 1.74
C ALA A 104 7.06 -7.01 2.94
N ASP A 105 6.19 -6.31 3.67
CA ASP A 105 6.56 -5.42 4.77
C ASP A 105 6.30 -6.05 6.16
N ALA A 106 5.63 -7.21 6.20
CA ALA A 106 5.14 -7.82 7.43
C ALA A 106 6.26 -8.23 8.39
N GLU A 107 7.34 -8.83 7.87
CA GLU A 107 8.48 -9.23 8.71
C GLU A 107 9.21 -8.01 9.28
N ALA A 108 9.40 -6.97 8.46
CA ALA A 108 10.06 -5.73 8.87
C ALA A 108 9.19 -4.87 9.80
N ALA A 109 7.86 -5.02 9.76
CA ALA A 109 6.94 -4.35 10.66
C ALA A 109 7.09 -4.84 12.10
N ASP A 110 7.50 -6.10 12.29
CA ASP A 110 7.60 -6.68 13.61
C ASP A 110 8.94 -6.39 14.27
N ALA A 111 8.89 -5.84 15.49
CA ALA A 111 10.08 -5.59 16.28
C ALA A 111 10.63 -6.89 16.92
N TYR A 112 9.83 -7.96 16.95
CA TYR A 112 10.17 -9.21 17.62
C TYR A 112 10.08 -10.40 16.64
N PRO A 113 11.14 -11.22 16.51
CA PRO A 113 11.11 -12.40 15.64
C PRO A 113 10.02 -13.40 16.04
N HIS A 114 9.30 -13.94 15.06
CA HIS A 114 8.26 -14.96 15.25
C HIS A 114 8.67 -16.33 14.71
N PRO A 115 9.49 -17.10 15.44
CA PRO A 115 9.91 -18.42 14.98
C PRO A 115 8.75 -19.42 14.88
N THR A 116 7.57 -19.11 15.44
CA THR A 116 6.43 -20.03 15.51
C THR A 116 5.13 -19.49 14.91
N ASN A 117 5.07 -18.23 14.45
CA ASN A 117 3.82 -17.71 13.89
C ASN A 117 3.62 -18.31 12.48
N PRO A 118 2.56 -19.12 12.26
CA PRO A 118 2.39 -19.87 11.02
C PRO A 118 2.28 -18.95 9.79
N ILE A 119 1.80 -17.71 9.95
CA ILE A 119 1.75 -16.73 8.86
C ILE A 119 3.14 -16.53 8.23
N PHE A 120 4.21 -16.62 9.02
CA PHE A 120 5.58 -16.46 8.54
C PHE A 120 6.24 -17.80 8.22
N VAL A 121 6.07 -18.81 9.10
CA VAL A 121 6.94 -20.01 9.10
C VAL A 121 6.32 -21.30 8.57
N ASP A 122 5.02 -21.34 8.24
CA ASP A 122 4.37 -22.55 7.73
C ASP A 122 4.89 -22.91 6.33
N ASN A 123 5.56 -24.04 6.15
CA ASN A 123 6.09 -24.41 4.82
C ASN A 123 5.03 -25.19 4.02
N PRO A 124 4.70 -24.81 2.78
CA PRO A 124 5.30 -23.76 1.94
C PRO A 124 4.53 -22.42 1.93
N ASN A 125 3.50 -22.27 2.75
CA ASN A 125 2.50 -21.21 2.61
C ASN A 125 2.83 -19.91 3.36
N GLY A 126 3.80 -19.94 4.27
CA GLY A 126 4.22 -18.83 5.10
C GLY A 126 4.99 -17.79 4.30
N LEU A 127 4.90 -16.53 4.72
CA LEU A 127 5.50 -15.38 4.02
C LEU A 127 7.00 -15.56 3.76
N ASN A 128 7.73 -16.27 4.63
CA ASN A 128 9.17 -16.51 4.47
C ASN A 128 9.52 -17.43 3.28
N TYR A 129 8.53 -18.15 2.73
CA TYR A 129 8.69 -19.03 1.58
C TYR A 129 8.13 -18.42 0.29
N TRP A 130 7.49 -17.26 0.36
CA TRP A 130 6.95 -16.60 -0.82
C TRP A 130 8.08 -16.02 -1.68
N PRO A 131 8.00 -16.14 -3.02
CA PRO A 131 8.96 -15.48 -3.89
C PRO A 131 8.89 -13.96 -3.72
N GLN A 132 10.00 -13.33 -3.32
CA GLN A 132 10.08 -11.87 -3.11
C GLN A 132 9.48 -11.02 -4.26
N PRO A 133 9.69 -11.33 -5.55
CA PRO A 133 9.08 -10.55 -6.64
C PRO A 133 7.55 -10.61 -6.70
N LYS A 134 6.93 -11.58 -6.04
CA LYS A 134 5.47 -11.72 -5.95
C LYS A 134 4.90 -11.05 -4.70
N MET A 135 5.72 -10.64 -3.74
CA MET A 135 5.20 -10.04 -2.51
C MET A 135 4.82 -8.58 -2.76
N VAL A 136 3.57 -8.25 -2.44
CA VAL A 136 3.08 -6.87 -2.51
C VAL A 136 3.63 -6.09 -1.32
N ASN A 137 4.25 -4.95 -1.59
CA ASN A 137 4.61 -3.97 -0.57
C ASN A 137 3.59 -2.83 -0.56
N GLY A 138 3.69 -1.97 0.44
CA GLY A 138 2.89 -0.76 0.45
C GLY A 138 3.25 0.25 1.52
N MET A 139 2.35 1.22 1.64
CA MET A 139 2.39 2.26 2.64
C MET A 139 1.00 2.44 3.22
N ILE A 140 0.92 2.69 4.52
CA ILE A 140 -0.31 3.06 5.20
C ILE A 140 -0.03 4.28 6.10
N THR A 141 -0.93 5.25 6.11
CA THR A 141 -0.78 6.46 6.92
C THR A 141 -2.11 7.03 7.33
N ASN A 142 -2.11 7.68 8.50
CA ASN A 142 -3.17 8.61 8.85
C ASN A 142 -3.24 9.75 7.81
N PRO A 143 -4.44 10.11 7.34
CA PRO A 143 -4.67 11.28 6.52
C PRO A 143 -4.30 12.56 7.28
N SER A 144 -3.97 13.62 6.55
CA SER A 144 -3.75 14.96 7.10
C SER A 144 -4.12 16.02 6.06
N PRO A 145 -5.20 16.80 6.25
CA PRO A 145 -6.19 16.68 7.31
C PRO A 145 -6.97 15.35 7.28
N ASP A 146 -7.57 15.02 8.43
CA ASP A 146 -8.33 13.79 8.63
C ASP A 146 -9.52 13.66 7.67
N ILE A 147 -9.83 12.42 7.29
CA ILE A 147 -11.04 12.09 6.52
C ILE A 147 -12.11 11.62 7.51
N SER A 148 -13.24 12.33 7.57
CA SER A 148 -14.35 11.92 8.42
C SER A 148 -15.06 10.66 7.91
N MET A 149 -15.73 9.92 8.79
CA MET A 149 -16.58 8.79 8.38
C MET A 149 -17.70 9.22 7.40
N VAL A 150 -18.22 10.44 7.54
CA VAL A 150 -19.23 10.99 6.61
C VAL A 150 -18.64 11.11 5.22
N THR A 151 -17.47 11.74 5.09
CA THR A 151 -16.75 11.89 3.82
C THR A 151 -16.40 10.53 3.22
N PHE A 152 -15.94 9.58 4.03
CA PHE A 152 -15.69 8.22 3.56
C PHE A 152 -16.94 7.58 2.97
N ASN A 153 -18.08 7.67 3.67
CA ASN A 153 -19.35 7.09 3.21
C ASN A 153 -19.88 7.76 1.93
N GLU A 154 -19.67 9.06 1.76
CA GLU A 154 -20.00 9.78 0.52
C GLU A 154 -19.16 9.28 -0.66
N LEU A 155 -17.85 9.06 -0.46
CA LEU A 155 -16.99 8.45 -1.47
C LEU A 155 -17.42 7.01 -1.79
N ALA A 156 -17.69 6.21 -0.76
CA ALA A 156 -18.11 4.81 -0.91
C ALA A 156 -19.46 4.66 -1.62
N THR A 157 -20.34 5.67 -1.53
CA THR A 157 -21.64 5.69 -2.18
C THR A 157 -21.55 6.22 -3.60
N SER A 158 -20.75 7.25 -3.83
CA SER A 158 -20.63 7.88 -5.16
C SER A 158 -19.74 7.11 -6.12
N LEU A 159 -18.71 6.41 -5.61
CA LEU A 159 -17.67 5.75 -6.40
C LEU A 159 -17.02 6.67 -7.46
N ASP A 160 -17.09 7.98 -7.23
CA ASP A 160 -16.62 9.02 -8.13
C ASP A 160 -15.11 9.13 -8.03
N ALA A 161 -14.41 8.75 -9.11
CA ALA A 161 -12.95 8.76 -9.15
C ALA A 161 -12.34 10.16 -9.01
N ALA A 162 -13.04 11.21 -9.45
CA ALA A 162 -12.56 12.58 -9.30
C ALA A 162 -12.66 13.04 -7.85
N LYS A 163 -13.78 12.73 -7.16
CA LYS A 163 -13.92 13.00 -5.72
C LYS A 163 -12.92 12.21 -4.91
N PHE A 164 -12.72 10.93 -5.23
CA PHE A 164 -11.69 10.12 -4.59
C PHE A 164 -10.30 10.74 -4.75
N ASP A 165 -9.89 11.09 -5.98
CA ASP A 165 -8.57 11.71 -6.22
C ASP A 165 -8.41 13.02 -5.44
N GLN A 166 -9.43 13.87 -5.44
CA GLN A 166 -9.42 15.12 -4.70
C GLN A 166 -9.29 14.88 -3.19
N THR A 167 -10.10 14.00 -2.60
CA THR A 167 -10.03 13.69 -1.17
C THR A 167 -8.69 13.06 -0.80
N PHE A 168 -8.23 12.07 -1.57
CA PHE A 168 -6.94 11.41 -1.31
C PHE A 168 -5.80 12.43 -1.33
N ARG A 169 -5.69 13.25 -2.37
CA ARG A 169 -4.62 14.25 -2.50
C ARG A 169 -4.70 15.31 -1.40
N ASN A 170 -5.90 15.81 -1.12
CA ASN A 170 -6.08 16.85 -0.11
C ASN A 170 -5.76 16.37 1.30
N SER A 171 -5.95 15.08 1.58
CA SER A 171 -5.57 14.44 2.83
C SER A 171 -4.16 13.80 2.80
N ASN A 172 -3.44 13.91 1.68
CA ASN A 172 -2.07 13.45 1.51
C ASN A 172 -1.15 14.65 1.26
N LEU A 173 -0.95 15.49 2.28
CA LEU A 173 -0.15 16.70 2.15
C LEU A 173 1.34 16.44 2.42
N SER A 174 2.20 16.95 1.55
CA SER A 174 3.64 17.09 1.78
C SER A 174 4.05 18.54 1.62
N GLY A 175 4.64 19.14 2.67
CA GLY A 175 4.93 20.57 2.70
C GLY A 175 3.69 21.44 2.45
N GLY A 176 2.51 20.98 2.90
CA GLY A 176 1.22 21.65 2.70
C GLY A 176 0.64 21.52 1.28
N LYS A 177 1.24 20.71 0.40
CA LYS A 177 0.79 20.54 -0.99
C LYS A 177 0.17 19.16 -1.21
N PRO A 178 -0.99 19.07 -1.90
CA PRO A 178 -1.61 17.80 -2.23
C PRO A 178 -0.70 16.90 -3.05
N GLN A 179 -0.53 15.65 -2.62
CA GLN A 179 0.29 14.65 -3.30
C GLN A 179 -0.58 13.54 -3.88
N GLU A 180 -0.30 13.17 -5.13
CA GLU A 180 -0.99 12.04 -5.76
C GLU A 180 -0.66 10.72 -5.06
N PHE A 181 0.61 10.56 -4.72
CA PHE A 181 1.19 9.33 -4.18
C PHE A 181 1.76 9.61 -2.79
N LEU A 182 1.76 8.59 -1.93
CA LEU A 182 2.38 8.65 -0.63
C LEU A 182 3.90 8.81 -0.80
N ALA A 183 4.44 9.95 -0.35
CA ALA A 183 5.85 10.32 -0.54
C ALA A 183 6.77 9.76 0.55
N TYR A 184 6.23 9.50 1.75
CA TYR A 184 6.90 8.83 2.86
C TYR A 184 5.87 8.55 3.97
N LYS A 185 5.77 7.31 4.47
CA LYS A 185 5.30 6.90 5.82
C LYS A 185 5.21 5.37 5.95
N VAL A 186 5.06 4.92 7.21
CA VAL A 186 5.18 3.56 7.74
C VAL A 186 4.57 2.50 6.82
N SER A 187 5.24 1.36 6.69
CA SER A 187 4.74 0.22 5.92
C SER A 187 3.70 -0.60 6.69
N TYR A 188 3.34 -0.19 7.91
CA TYR A 188 2.38 -0.87 8.78
C TYR A 188 1.64 0.13 9.67
N GLU A 189 0.45 -0.27 10.11
CA GLU A 189 -0.24 0.31 11.24
C GLU A 189 -0.16 -0.65 12.44
N LEU A 190 0.28 -0.12 13.58
CA LEU A 190 0.37 -0.85 14.84
C LEU A 190 -0.84 -0.53 15.71
N ASN A 191 -1.57 -1.57 16.12
CA ASN A 191 -2.81 -1.45 16.92
C ASN A 191 -3.82 -0.50 16.28
N PRO A 192 -4.33 -0.82 15.06
CA PRO A 192 -5.36 0.00 14.44
C PRO A 192 -6.59 0.10 15.35
N ASP A 193 -7.24 1.26 15.33
CA ASP A 193 -8.41 1.56 16.16
C ASP A 193 -9.70 1.67 15.33
N ALA A 194 -10.82 1.29 15.94
CA ALA A 194 -12.13 1.46 15.34
C ALA A 194 -12.47 2.94 15.13
N GLY A 195 -13.03 3.27 13.97
CA GLY A 195 -13.36 4.64 13.56
C GLY A 195 -12.24 5.37 12.83
N GLN A 196 -11.03 4.82 12.78
CA GLN A 196 -9.90 5.42 12.06
C GLN A 196 -10.01 5.25 10.55
N VAL A 197 -9.60 6.28 9.82
CA VAL A 197 -9.46 6.25 8.35
C VAL A 197 -7.98 6.31 8.00
N TYR A 198 -7.53 5.46 7.10
CA TYR A 198 -6.17 5.44 6.59
C TYR A 198 -6.12 5.69 5.08
N LEU A 199 -5.06 6.33 4.63
CA LEU A 199 -4.63 6.28 3.24
C LEU A 199 -3.67 5.10 3.08
N ALA A 200 -3.87 4.29 2.04
CA ALA A 200 -3.00 3.18 1.71
C ALA A 200 -2.57 3.22 0.24
N GLN A 201 -1.42 2.62 -0.06
CA GLN A 201 -0.92 2.51 -1.42
C GLN A 201 -0.15 1.21 -1.63
N PHE A 202 -0.61 0.36 -2.54
CA PHE A 202 0.00 -0.92 -2.89
C PHE A 202 1.03 -0.75 -4.01
N ASN A 203 2.21 -1.36 -3.87
CA ASN A 203 3.31 -1.30 -4.83
C ASN A 203 3.61 0.13 -5.30
N LYS A 204 3.46 1.10 -4.38
CA LYS A 204 3.58 2.54 -4.64
C LYS A 204 2.75 3.03 -5.83
N SER A 205 1.65 2.37 -6.18
CA SER A 205 0.88 2.71 -7.39
C SER A 205 -0.63 2.73 -7.18
N VAL A 206 -1.21 1.64 -6.66
CA VAL A 206 -2.67 1.51 -6.48
C VAL A 206 -3.07 2.17 -5.16
N ARG A 207 -3.92 3.19 -5.21
CA ARG A 207 -4.30 3.99 -4.05
C ARG A 207 -5.55 3.45 -3.40
N ALA A 208 -5.63 3.53 -2.08
CA ALA A 208 -6.80 3.14 -1.33
C ALA A 208 -7.07 4.06 -0.13
N ILE A 209 -8.34 4.10 0.30
CA ILE A 209 -8.77 4.71 1.55
C ILE A 209 -9.46 3.61 2.35
N ILE A 210 -9.07 3.41 3.61
CA ILE A 210 -9.57 2.34 4.48
C ILE A 210 -10.27 2.95 5.68
N LEU A 211 -11.47 2.50 6.02
CA LEU A 211 -12.15 2.81 7.28
C LEU A 211 -12.16 1.56 8.17
N VAL A 212 -11.48 1.62 9.31
CA VAL A 212 -11.53 0.55 10.30
C VAL A 212 -12.82 0.66 11.10
N LYS A 213 -13.58 -0.44 11.16
CA LYS A 213 -14.89 -0.48 11.83
C LYS A 213 -14.86 -1.16 13.17
N ASN A 214 -14.03 -2.19 13.31
CA ASN A 214 -13.94 -2.98 14.53
C ASN A 214 -12.57 -3.67 14.61
N VAL A 215 -12.03 -3.78 15.82
CA VAL A 215 -10.80 -4.52 16.10
C VAL A 215 -11.00 -5.35 17.35
N VAL A 216 -10.69 -6.64 17.27
CA VAL A 216 -10.68 -7.57 18.40
C VAL A 216 -9.24 -7.92 18.70
N SER A 217 -8.65 -7.29 19.71
CA SER A 217 -7.23 -7.41 20.05
C SER A 217 -6.90 -8.64 20.90
N ALA A 218 -7.48 -9.80 20.60
CA ALA A 218 -7.19 -11.08 21.24
C ALA A 218 -6.12 -11.88 20.44
N GLU A 219 -5.62 -12.99 21.00
CA GLU A 219 -4.65 -13.87 20.33
C GLU A 219 -5.14 -14.33 18.94
N LYS A 220 -6.42 -14.70 18.87
CA LYS A 220 -7.18 -15.06 17.67
C LYS A 220 -8.06 -13.91 17.19
N GLY A 221 -7.54 -12.70 17.32
CA GLY A 221 -8.21 -11.46 17.01
C GLY A 221 -8.66 -11.31 15.56
N SER A 222 -9.28 -10.17 15.27
CA SER A 222 -9.74 -9.82 13.93
C SER A 222 -9.82 -8.32 13.75
N ILE A 223 -9.72 -7.87 12.50
CA ILE A 223 -10.01 -6.50 12.08
C ILE A 223 -11.11 -6.52 11.02
N THR A 224 -12.12 -5.67 11.18
CA THR A 224 -13.15 -5.43 10.16
C THR A 224 -12.99 -4.02 9.61
N PHE A 225 -12.98 -3.88 8.29
CA PHE A 225 -12.83 -2.60 7.61
C PHE A 225 -13.65 -2.51 6.31
N ASP A 226 -13.89 -1.27 5.89
CA ASP A 226 -14.31 -0.96 4.53
C ASP A 226 -13.10 -0.37 3.78
N ILE A 227 -12.97 -0.65 2.50
CA ILE A 227 -11.86 -0.13 1.67
C ILE A 227 -12.38 0.34 0.31
N LEU A 228 -11.89 1.51 -0.11
CA LEU A 228 -12.08 2.07 -1.44
C LEU A 228 -10.75 1.98 -2.19
N ILE A 229 -10.74 1.39 -3.37
CA ILE A 229 -9.52 1.20 -4.17
C ILE A 229 -9.69 1.90 -5.52
N GLU A 230 -8.76 2.79 -5.86
CA GLU A 230 -8.67 3.37 -7.19
C GLU A 230 -7.92 2.42 -8.13
N SER A 231 -8.54 2.13 -9.26
CA SER A 231 -7.92 1.43 -10.37
C SER A 231 -7.83 2.35 -11.59
N ARG A 232 -6.87 2.05 -12.46
CA ARG A 232 -6.60 2.87 -13.65
C ARG A 232 -6.42 2.01 -14.88
N LYS A 233 -6.90 2.52 -16.02
CA LYS A 233 -6.77 1.82 -17.30
C LYS A 233 -5.31 1.68 -17.72
N SER A 234 -4.52 2.74 -17.54
CA SER A 234 -3.08 2.72 -17.78
C SER A 234 -2.30 1.69 -16.96
N TYR A 235 -2.87 1.20 -15.84
CA TYR A 235 -2.20 0.28 -14.91
C TYR A 235 -2.61 -1.19 -15.09
N GLU A 236 -3.56 -1.51 -15.98
CA GLU A 236 -4.05 -2.89 -16.16
C GLU A 236 -2.99 -3.90 -16.62
N LYS A 237 -1.96 -3.42 -17.30
CA LYS A 237 -0.92 -4.29 -17.88
C LYS A 237 0.43 -4.16 -17.19
N LEU A 238 0.57 -3.29 -16.19
CA LEU A 238 1.83 -3.14 -15.46
C LEU A 238 1.99 -4.31 -14.49
N ASP A 239 3.15 -4.95 -14.50
CA ASP A 239 3.44 -6.11 -13.65
C ASP A 239 3.21 -5.83 -12.16
N LEU A 240 3.47 -4.59 -11.73
CA LEU A 240 3.32 -4.15 -10.34
C LEU A 240 1.86 -3.96 -9.90
N THR A 241 0.90 -3.85 -10.82
CA THR A 241 -0.48 -3.45 -10.48
C THR A 241 -1.55 -4.38 -11.02
N LYS A 242 -1.27 -5.13 -12.10
CA LYS A 242 -2.25 -5.97 -12.81
C LYS A 242 -2.94 -7.04 -11.93
N ASN A 243 -2.28 -7.48 -10.86
CA ASN A 243 -2.78 -8.53 -9.96
C ASN A 243 -3.46 -7.98 -8.70
N ILE A 244 -3.30 -6.69 -8.41
CA ILE A 244 -3.81 -6.08 -7.17
C ILE A 244 -4.92 -5.06 -7.42
N GLN A 245 -5.00 -4.46 -8.61
CA GLN A 245 -6.09 -3.53 -8.90
C GLN A 245 -7.38 -4.28 -9.24
N PRO A 246 -8.53 -3.88 -8.66
CA PRO A 246 -9.84 -4.32 -9.10
C PRO A 246 -10.06 -4.16 -10.61
N LYS A 247 -10.74 -5.13 -11.22
CA LYS A 247 -11.19 -4.99 -12.60
C LYS A 247 -12.39 -4.06 -12.66
N LYS A 248 -12.53 -3.32 -13.77
CA LYS A 248 -13.76 -2.60 -14.05
C LYS A 248 -14.90 -3.61 -14.19
N VAL A 249 -16.01 -3.34 -13.49
CA VAL A 249 -17.26 -4.07 -13.68
C VAL A 249 -18.06 -3.25 -14.69
N ASP A 250 -18.41 -3.86 -15.81
CA ASP A 250 -19.23 -3.25 -16.85
C ASP A 250 -20.71 -3.17 -16.45
#